data_AF-A0A6J4U303-F1
#
_entry.id   AF-A0A6J4U303-F1
#
_cell.length_a   1.000
_cell.length_b   1.000
_cell.length_c   1.000
_cell.angle_alpha   90.00
_cell.angle_beta   90.00
_cell.angle_gamma   90.00
#
_symmetry.space_group_name_H-M   'P 1'
#
loop_
_entity.id
_entity.type
_entity.pdbx_description
1 polymer ?
#
loop_
_entity_poly.entity_id
_entity_poly.type
_entity_poly.pdbx_seq_one_letter_code
_entity_poly.pdbx_strand_id
1 'polypeptide(L)'
;MAATLSGRRAPARRAAAHFVQAAFSVLHAHVAAGEEVPFALDEARQGDGPALYDYRPLYGSYVGQRVDELTRLADFRAAVDALSADPVLLAVARDQAGTADEASALRDAVLLPLVVGVAEGSGGFDFDEAVFDALYARLEGAVAGARRAYAAFTPLVGLRAAPEGVELGGGVVLRRSDASTVAERWPEGQALLPERFGVDPDRQHALEIDLALDRAAGEAPPDAVAAFARAVVALRLVTGGAVTAGPIVFERVDWSHRAVRA
;
A
#
# COMPACT_ATOMS: atom_id res chain seq x y z
N MET A 1 7.44 -16.89 -5.66
CA MET A 1 7.11 -16.16 -4.42
C MET A 1 5.64 -15.73 -4.33
N ALA A 2 4.85 -15.68 -5.41
CA ALA A 2 3.40 -15.41 -5.36
C ALA A 2 2.57 -16.40 -4.49
N ALA A 3 3.04 -17.66 -4.35
CA ALA A 3 2.38 -18.68 -3.54
C ALA A 3 2.31 -18.34 -2.03
N THR A 4 3.26 -17.56 -1.49
CA THR A 4 3.34 -17.24 -0.06
C THR A 4 2.40 -16.09 0.35
N LEU A 5 1.95 -15.28 -0.62
CA LEU A 5 0.98 -14.20 -0.39
C LEU A 5 -0.45 -14.72 -0.53
N SER A 6 -0.71 -15.56 -1.53
CA SER A 6 -1.98 -16.28 -1.69
C SER A 6 -2.26 -17.20 -0.48
N GLY A 7 -1.23 -17.87 0.06
CA GLY A 7 -1.36 -18.71 1.26
C GLY A 7 -1.67 -17.95 2.56
N ARG A 8 -1.21 -16.69 2.70
CA ARG A 8 -1.49 -15.84 3.88
C ARG A 8 -2.85 -15.14 3.81
N ARG A 9 -3.38 -14.94 2.60
CA ARG A 9 -4.68 -14.32 2.39
C ARG A 9 -5.86 -15.25 2.67
N ALA A 10 -5.66 -16.58 2.58
CA ALA A 10 -6.73 -17.52 2.90
C ALA A 10 -7.13 -17.53 4.40
N PRO A 11 -6.20 -17.52 5.37
CA PRO A 11 -6.51 -17.31 6.78
C PRO A 11 -7.16 -15.95 7.07
N ALA A 12 -6.66 -14.88 6.45
CA ALA A 12 -7.19 -13.52 6.61
C ALA A 12 -8.64 -13.41 6.10
N ARG A 13 -8.94 -13.93 4.89
CA ARG A 13 -10.30 -14.03 4.34
C ARG A 13 -11.21 -14.76 5.30
N ARG A 14 -10.80 -15.93 5.78
CA ARG A 14 -11.61 -16.77 6.66
C ARG A 14 -11.92 -16.06 7.98
N ALA A 15 -10.93 -15.43 8.60
CA ALA A 15 -11.12 -14.70 9.83
C ALA A 15 -12.05 -13.49 9.65
N ALA A 16 -11.90 -12.75 8.55
CA ALA A 16 -12.81 -11.66 8.20
C ALA A 16 -14.25 -12.17 7.97
N ALA A 17 -14.42 -13.30 7.28
CA ALA A 17 -15.74 -13.91 7.06
C ALA A 17 -16.41 -14.32 8.39
N HIS A 18 -15.67 -14.99 9.27
CA HIS A 18 -16.18 -15.36 10.61
C HIS A 18 -16.59 -14.13 11.41
N PHE A 19 -15.81 -13.04 11.35
CA PHE A 19 -16.21 -11.78 11.99
C PHE A 19 -17.51 -11.22 11.41
N VAL A 20 -17.69 -11.19 10.08
CA VAL A 20 -18.93 -10.71 9.47
C VAL A 20 -20.12 -11.58 9.89
N GLN A 21 -19.96 -12.91 9.91
CA GLN A 21 -21.00 -13.84 10.37
C GLN A 21 -21.37 -13.62 11.85
N ALA A 22 -20.37 -13.42 12.72
CA ALA A 22 -20.59 -13.13 14.14
C ALA A 22 -21.29 -11.77 14.32
N ALA A 23 -20.87 -10.74 13.59
CA ALA A 23 -21.51 -9.43 13.60
C ALA A 23 -22.97 -9.53 13.13
N PHE A 24 -23.24 -10.26 12.05
CA PHE A 24 -24.60 -10.46 11.55
C PHE A 24 -25.48 -11.21 12.52
N SER A 25 -24.94 -12.22 13.22
CA SER A 25 -25.70 -12.93 14.27
C SER A 25 -26.18 -11.98 15.37
N VAL A 26 -25.33 -11.05 15.79
CA VAL A 26 -25.68 -10.01 16.79
C VAL A 26 -26.71 -9.03 16.23
N LEU A 27 -26.45 -8.47 15.05
CA LEU A 27 -27.32 -7.45 14.43
C LEU A 27 -28.69 -8.03 14.06
N HIS A 28 -28.74 -9.28 13.61
CA HIS A 28 -29.97 -10.01 13.34
C HIS A 28 -30.79 -10.21 14.61
N ALA A 29 -30.15 -10.54 15.74
CA ALA A 29 -30.84 -10.69 17.02
C ALA A 29 -31.49 -9.38 17.49
N HIS A 30 -30.81 -8.24 17.30
CA HIS A 30 -31.36 -6.92 17.61
C HIS A 30 -32.59 -6.59 16.77
N VAL A 31 -32.52 -6.84 15.45
CA VAL A 31 -33.67 -6.64 14.55
C VAL A 31 -34.82 -7.58 14.88
N ALA A 32 -34.53 -8.86 15.18
CA ALA A 32 -35.53 -9.83 15.61
C ALA A 32 -36.19 -9.47 16.94
N ALA A 33 -35.48 -8.73 17.81
CA ALA A 33 -36.03 -8.18 19.06
C ALA A 33 -36.88 -6.92 18.84
N GLY A 34 -37.03 -6.45 17.60
CA GLY A 34 -37.89 -5.33 17.22
C GLY A 34 -37.17 -4.01 16.98
N GLU A 35 -35.83 -4.00 16.95
CA GLU A 35 -35.10 -2.80 16.51
C GLU A 35 -35.22 -2.60 14.99
N GLU A 36 -35.42 -1.36 14.57
CA GLU A 36 -35.53 -1.02 13.15
C GLU A 36 -34.21 -0.48 12.60
N VAL A 37 -33.86 -0.91 11.38
CA VAL A 37 -32.77 -0.32 10.61
C VAL A 37 -33.28 1.00 10.00
N PRO A 38 -32.64 2.15 10.27
CA PRO A 38 -33.04 3.43 9.67
C PRO A 38 -33.05 3.34 8.15
N PHE A 39 -33.95 4.08 7.50
CA PHE A 39 -34.04 4.14 6.04
C PHE A 39 -34.06 5.59 5.55
N ALA A 40 -33.57 5.80 4.33
CA ALA A 40 -33.76 7.02 3.58
C ALA A 40 -34.80 6.81 2.47
N LEU A 41 -35.53 7.87 2.15
CA LEU A 41 -36.44 7.95 1.01
C LEU A 41 -35.70 8.61 -0.14
N ASP A 42 -35.45 7.86 -1.21
CA ASP A 42 -34.94 8.41 -2.46
C ASP A 42 -36.11 8.63 -3.43
N GLU A 43 -36.28 9.86 -3.90
CA GLU A 43 -37.25 10.20 -4.94
C GLU A 43 -36.63 9.98 -6.32
N ALA A 44 -36.96 8.86 -6.96
CA ALA A 44 -36.57 8.63 -8.35
C ALA A 44 -37.57 9.33 -9.29
N ARG A 45 -37.28 10.57 -9.72
CA ARG A 45 -37.99 11.21 -10.84
C ARG A 45 -37.39 10.77 -12.17
N GLN A 46 -38.00 9.79 -12.82
CA GLN A 46 -37.69 9.44 -14.21
C GLN A 46 -38.85 9.88 -15.10
N GLY A 47 -38.85 11.16 -15.51
CA GLY A 47 -39.84 11.73 -16.44
C GLY A 47 -41.04 12.44 -15.80
N ASP A 48 -42.10 12.67 -16.60
CA ASP A 48 -43.34 13.39 -16.23
C ASP A 48 -44.39 12.49 -15.55
N GLY A 49 -43.96 11.32 -15.05
CA GLY A 49 -44.80 10.39 -14.31
C GLY A 49 -44.77 10.62 -12.79
N PRO A 50 -45.66 9.96 -12.02
CA PRO A 50 -45.62 10.01 -10.56
C PRO A 50 -44.27 9.51 -10.02
N ALA A 51 -43.70 10.21 -9.04
CA ALA A 51 -42.44 9.85 -8.42
C ALA A 51 -42.57 8.49 -7.70
N LEU A 52 -41.67 7.56 -8.02
CA LEU A 52 -41.51 6.33 -7.27
C LEU A 52 -40.59 6.62 -6.08
N TYR A 53 -41.03 6.24 -4.88
CA TYR A 53 -40.23 6.29 -3.67
C TYR A 53 -39.46 4.98 -3.55
N ASP A 54 -38.14 5.06 -3.48
CA ASP A 54 -37.28 3.93 -3.13
C ASP A 54 -36.90 4.02 -1.65
N TYR A 55 -37.06 2.93 -0.93
CA TYR A 55 -36.70 2.83 0.48
C TYR A 55 -35.32 2.20 0.58
N ARG A 56 -34.32 3.02 0.93
CA ARG A 56 -32.94 2.55 1.07
C ARG A 56 -32.57 2.38 2.55
N PRO A 57 -32.35 1.15 3.02
CA PRO A 57 -31.84 0.94 4.38
C PRO A 57 -30.46 1.57 4.57
N LEU A 58 -30.23 2.16 5.74
CA LEU A 58 -29.01 2.85 6.14
C LEU A 58 -28.17 1.96 7.06
N TYR A 59 -27.72 0.82 6.54
CA TYR A 59 -26.91 -0.14 7.31
C TYR A 59 -25.66 0.49 7.91
N GLY A 60 -25.00 1.41 7.21
CA GLY A 60 -23.83 2.13 7.73
C GLY A 60 -24.10 2.90 9.03
N SER A 61 -25.25 3.58 9.12
CA SER A 61 -25.67 4.30 10.34
C SER A 61 -25.98 3.32 11.47
N TYR A 62 -26.73 2.26 11.16
CA TYR A 62 -27.10 1.23 12.13
C TYR A 62 -25.89 0.50 12.72
N VAL A 63 -24.95 0.09 11.87
CA VAL A 63 -23.69 -0.55 12.25
C VAL A 63 -22.78 0.42 13.01
N GLY A 64 -22.71 1.69 12.57
CA GLY A 64 -21.91 2.73 13.22
C GLY A 64 -22.25 2.96 14.69
N GLN A 65 -23.52 2.84 15.07
CA GLN A 65 -23.97 2.96 16.46
C GLN A 65 -23.57 1.76 17.34
N ARG A 66 -23.15 0.64 16.72
CA ARG A 66 -22.87 -0.64 17.40
C ARG A 66 -21.40 -1.04 17.31
N VAL A 67 -20.52 -0.13 16.87
CA VAL A 67 -19.08 -0.39 16.73
C VAL A 67 -18.46 -0.92 18.02
N ASP A 68 -18.78 -0.31 19.16
CA ASP A 68 -18.26 -0.73 20.46
C ASP A 68 -18.71 -2.15 20.85
N GLU A 69 -19.90 -2.57 20.44
CA GLU A 69 -20.38 -3.93 20.65
C GLU A 69 -19.65 -4.92 19.74
N LEU A 70 -19.58 -4.60 18.44
CA LEU A 70 -18.96 -5.46 17.43
C LEU A 70 -17.45 -5.67 17.68
N THR A 71 -16.75 -4.64 18.15
CA THR A 71 -15.32 -4.72 18.48
C THR A 71 -15.00 -5.58 19.72
N ARG A 72 -15.99 -5.88 20.57
CA ARG A 72 -15.81 -6.78 21.72
C ARG A 72 -15.93 -8.25 21.35
N LEU A 73 -16.38 -8.57 20.13
CA LEU A 73 -16.50 -9.95 19.67
C LEU A 73 -15.12 -10.62 19.60
N ALA A 74 -15.04 -11.89 19.98
CA ALA A 74 -13.81 -12.66 19.87
C ALA A 74 -13.32 -12.74 18.42
N ASP A 75 -14.27 -12.85 17.47
CA ASP A 75 -14.00 -12.89 16.03
C ASP A 75 -13.40 -11.59 15.50
N PHE A 76 -13.74 -10.43 16.11
CA PHE A 76 -13.11 -9.16 15.75
C PHE A 76 -11.60 -9.21 16.00
N ARG A 77 -11.20 -9.65 17.20
CA ARG A 77 -9.79 -9.80 17.55
C ARG A 77 -9.09 -10.82 16.65
N ALA A 78 -9.71 -11.97 16.41
CA ALA A 78 -9.17 -12.99 15.51
C ALA A 78 -8.97 -12.47 14.07
N ALA A 79 -9.91 -11.65 13.58
CA ALA A 79 -9.79 -11.02 12.28
C ALA A 79 -8.67 -9.98 12.25
N VAL A 80 -8.53 -9.13 13.28
CA VAL A 80 -7.41 -8.18 13.41
C VAL A 80 -6.06 -8.90 13.43
N ASP A 81 -5.92 -9.97 14.21
CA ASP A 81 -4.69 -10.75 14.30
C ASP A 81 -4.33 -11.39 12.94
N ALA A 82 -5.33 -11.91 12.23
CA ALA A 82 -5.11 -12.54 10.93
C ALA A 82 -4.80 -11.51 9.82
N LEU A 83 -5.46 -10.36 9.81
CA LEU A 83 -5.27 -9.31 8.81
C LEU A 83 -3.96 -8.52 9.03
N SER A 84 -3.56 -8.30 10.27
CA SER A 84 -2.29 -7.63 10.62
C SER A 84 -1.05 -8.45 10.23
N ALA A 85 -1.19 -9.77 10.07
CA ALA A 85 -0.13 -10.63 9.54
C ALA A 85 0.24 -10.32 8.07
N ASP A 86 -0.61 -9.58 7.35
CA ASP A 86 -0.28 -8.96 6.06
C ASP A 86 0.15 -7.49 6.28
N PRO A 87 1.47 -7.18 6.32
CA PRO A 87 1.95 -5.82 6.56
C PRO A 87 1.60 -4.85 5.43
N VAL A 88 1.31 -5.36 4.23
CA VAL A 88 0.90 -4.55 3.08
C VAL A 88 -0.51 -4.02 3.31
N LEU A 89 -1.44 -4.91 3.64
CA LEU A 89 -2.83 -4.57 3.97
C LEU A 89 -2.88 -3.62 5.15
N LEU A 90 -2.15 -3.93 6.23
CA LEU A 90 -2.12 -3.12 7.43
C LEU A 90 -1.66 -1.68 7.15
N ALA A 91 -0.64 -1.51 6.32
CA ALA A 91 -0.18 -0.18 5.96
C ALA A 91 -1.15 0.58 5.02
N VAL A 92 -1.96 -0.11 4.19
CA VAL A 92 -3.05 0.55 3.43
C VAL A 92 -4.17 0.98 4.39
N ALA A 93 -4.54 0.09 5.31
CA ALA A 93 -5.57 0.37 6.29
C ALA A 93 -5.23 1.57 7.18
N ARG A 94 -3.97 1.67 7.66
CA ARG A 94 -3.48 2.81 8.45
C ARG A 94 -3.55 4.14 7.69
N ASP A 95 -3.15 4.12 6.42
CA ASP A 95 -3.19 5.30 5.54
C ASP A 95 -4.63 5.78 5.33
N GLN A 96 -5.53 4.85 4.99
CA GLN A 96 -6.95 5.15 4.77
C GLN A 96 -7.67 5.63 6.05
N ALA A 97 -7.36 5.03 7.19
CA ALA A 97 -8.00 5.36 8.47
C ALA A 97 -7.36 6.58 9.17
N GLY A 98 -6.18 7.03 8.73
CA GLY A 98 -5.46 8.14 9.36
C GLY A 98 -5.00 7.86 10.81
N THR A 99 -4.79 6.59 11.16
CA THR A 99 -4.42 6.16 12.52
C THR A 99 -3.27 5.15 12.50
N ALA A 100 -2.42 5.21 13.53
CA ALA A 100 -1.34 4.25 13.74
C ALA A 100 -1.81 2.98 14.47
N ASP A 101 -2.94 3.03 15.18
CA ASP A 101 -3.51 1.91 15.91
C ASP A 101 -4.02 0.83 14.94
N GLU A 102 -3.49 -0.39 15.07
CA GLU A 102 -3.73 -1.48 14.11
C GLU A 102 -5.18 -1.93 14.11
N ALA A 103 -5.75 -2.10 15.30
CA ALA A 103 -7.12 -2.53 15.45
C ALA A 103 -8.10 -1.50 14.90
N SER A 104 -7.90 -0.22 15.20
CA SER A 104 -8.74 0.87 14.66
C SER A 104 -8.57 1.02 13.14
N ALA A 105 -7.35 0.93 12.63
CA ALA A 105 -7.10 1.00 11.18
C ALA A 105 -7.83 -0.12 10.42
N LEU A 106 -7.70 -1.37 10.88
CA LEU A 106 -8.36 -2.51 10.27
C LEU A 106 -9.87 -2.50 10.48
N ARG A 107 -10.35 -2.00 11.63
CA ARG A 107 -11.78 -1.80 11.88
C ARG A 107 -12.41 -0.88 10.85
N ASP A 108 -11.84 0.31 10.68
CA ASP A 108 -12.47 1.39 9.91
C ASP A 108 -12.25 1.22 8.40
N ALA A 109 -11.08 0.73 7.99
CA ALA A 109 -10.76 0.58 6.57
C ALA A 109 -11.20 -0.75 5.96
N VAL A 110 -11.42 -1.80 6.78
CA VAL A 110 -11.67 -3.17 6.30
C VAL A 110 -12.92 -3.79 6.91
N LEU A 111 -12.94 -4.01 8.22
CA LEU A 111 -13.92 -4.88 8.85
C LEU A 111 -15.34 -4.28 8.87
N LEU A 112 -15.50 -3.01 9.26
CA LEU A 112 -16.82 -2.36 9.24
C LEU A 112 -17.35 -2.16 7.81
N PRO A 113 -16.54 -1.70 6.82
CA PRO A 113 -16.97 -1.67 5.42
C PRO A 113 -17.42 -3.03 4.88
N LEU A 114 -16.79 -4.14 5.28
CA LEU A 114 -17.24 -5.49 4.89
C LEU A 114 -18.60 -5.83 5.51
N VAL A 115 -18.82 -5.56 6.80
CA VAL A 115 -20.12 -5.78 7.45
C VAL A 115 -21.22 -4.98 6.75
N VAL A 116 -20.98 -3.69 6.49
CA VAL A 116 -21.95 -2.82 5.82
C VAL A 116 -22.19 -3.25 4.38
N GLY A 117 -21.13 -3.49 3.62
CA GLY A 117 -21.24 -3.85 2.21
C GLY A 117 -21.93 -5.20 1.99
N VAL A 118 -21.69 -6.20 2.86
CA VAL A 118 -22.39 -7.48 2.78
C VAL A 118 -23.87 -7.29 3.13
N ALA A 119 -24.20 -6.42 4.09
CA ALA A 119 -25.59 -6.16 4.45
C ALA A 119 -26.35 -5.45 3.33
N GLU A 120 -25.70 -4.46 2.68
CA GLU A 120 -26.23 -3.78 1.50
C GLU A 120 -26.42 -4.74 0.32
N GLY A 121 -25.42 -5.60 0.04
CA GLY A 121 -25.50 -6.55 -1.07
C GLY A 121 -26.48 -7.70 -0.86
N SER A 122 -26.74 -8.07 0.40
CA SER A 122 -27.66 -9.16 0.76
C SER A 122 -29.07 -8.66 1.11
N GLY A 123 -29.27 -7.34 1.25
CA GLY A 123 -30.56 -6.75 1.65
C GLY A 123 -30.93 -6.98 3.12
N GLY A 124 -29.96 -7.26 3.98
CA GLY A 124 -30.18 -7.55 5.40
C GLY A 124 -28.98 -8.18 6.09
N PHE A 125 -29.16 -8.58 7.34
CA PHE A 125 -28.13 -9.26 8.14
C PHE A 125 -28.20 -10.78 7.95
N ASP A 126 -28.21 -11.23 6.71
CA ASP A 126 -28.02 -12.63 6.34
C ASP A 126 -26.73 -12.75 5.54
N PHE A 127 -25.86 -13.70 5.92
CA PHE A 127 -24.52 -13.78 5.36
C PHE A 127 -24.57 -14.47 3.99
N ASP A 128 -24.34 -13.70 2.93
CA ASP A 128 -24.13 -14.23 1.59
C ASP A 128 -22.62 -14.36 1.30
N GLU A 129 -22.15 -15.60 1.11
CA GLU A 129 -20.74 -15.88 0.83
C GLU A 129 -20.28 -15.29 -0.52
N ALA A 130 -21.15 -15.27 -1.54
CA ALA A 130 -20.78 -14.74 -2.85
C ALA A 130 -20.64 -13.21 -2.82
N VAL A 131 -21.52 -12.52 -2.09
CA VAL A 131 -21.41 -11.07 -1.86
C VAL A 131 -20.14 -10.75 -1.07
N PHE A 132 -19.88 -11.49 0.01
CA PHE A 132 -18.66 -11.34 0.78
C PHE A 132 -17.41 -11.54 -0.08
N ASP A 133 -17.37 -12.59 -0.90
CA ASP A 133 -16.22 -12.88 -1.75
C ASP A 133 -15.96 -11.81 -2.80
N ALA A 134 -17.02 -11.27 -3.41
CA ALA A 134 -16.88 -10.17 -4.36
C ALA A 134 -16.31 -8.91 -3.69
N LEU A 135 -16.78 -8.57 -2.48
CA LEU A 135 -16.30 -7.41 -1.73
C LEU A 135 -14.87 -7.61 -1.22
N TYR A 136 -14.55 -8.79 -0.71
CA TYR A 136 -13.21 -9.12 -0.25
C TYR A 136 -12.21 -9.13 -1.41
N ALA A 137 -12.57 -9.70 -2.56
CA ALA A 137 -11.74 -9.66 -3.77
C ALA A 137 -11.51 -8.23 -4.27
N ARG A 138 -12.52 -7.34 -4.17
CA ARG A 138 -12.36 -5.91 -4.50
C ARG A 138 -11.39 -5.21 -3.56
N LEU A 139 -11.46 -5.48 -2.25
CA LEU A 139 -10.48 -4.99 -1.29
C LEU A 139 -9.06 -5.47 -1.64
N GLU A 140 -8.89 -6.76 -1.92
CA GLU A 140 -7.60 -7.31 -2.34
C GLU A 140 -7.10 -6.65 -3.63
N GLY A 141 -7.98 -6.38 -4.59
CA GLY A 141 -7.67 -5.65 -5.82
C GLY A 141 -7.25 -4.20 -5.57
N ALA A 142 -7.88 -3.51 -4.62
CA ALA A 142 -7.50 -2.14 -4.26
C ALA A 142 -6.12 -2.10 -3.58
N VAL A 143 -5.85 -3.05 -2.67
CA VAL A 143 -4.53 -3.22 -2.05
C VAL A 143 -3.48 -3.61 -3.10
N ALA A 144 -3.87 -4.38 -4.11
CA ALA A 144 -3.02 -4.77 -5.21
C ALA A 144 -2.65 -3.61 -6.14
N GLY A 145 -3.63 -2.74 -6.44
CA GLY A 145 -3.45 -1.57 -7.30
C GLY A 145 -2.60 -0.46 -6.69
N ALA A 146 -2.35 -0.49 -5.37
CA ALA A 146 -1.56 0.51 -4.66
C ALA A 146 -0.06 0.33 -4.94
N ARG A 147 0.44 0.83 -6.08
CA ARG A 147 1.87 0.83 -6.45
C ARG A 147 2.69 1.61 -5.45
N ARG A 148 3.85 1.06 -5.06
CA ARG A 148 4.81 1.77 -4.23
C ARG A 148 5.92 2.40 -5.07
N ALA A 149 6.27 3.66 -4.81
CA ALA A 149 7.40 4.30 -5.49
C ALA A 149 8.69 3.95 -4.74
N TYR A 150 9.57 3.17 -5.36
CA TYR A 150 10.91 2.91 -4.85
C TYR A 150 11.93 3.72 -5.61
N ALA A 151 12.81 4.40 -4.86
CA ALA A 151 13.93 5.11 -5.43
C ALA A 151 15.22 4.72 -4.68
N ALA A 152 16.34 4.64 -5.41
CA ALA A 152 17.67 4.57 -4.81
C ALA A 152 18.69 5.43 -5.56
N PHE A 153 19.68 5.94 -4.85
CA PHE A 153 20.69 6.86 -5.39
C PHE A 153 22.07 6.64 -4.78
N THR A 154 23.12 6.73 -5.62
CA THR A 154 24.50 6.91 -5.17
C THR A 154 25.31 7.79 -6.13
N PRO A 155 26.11 8.75 -5.62
CA PRO A 155 27.00 9.54 -6.46
C PRO A 155 28.16 8.69 -6.99
N LEU A 156 28.69 9.03 -8.17
CA LEU A 156 29.89 8.44 -8.76
C LEU A 156 31.06 9.42 -8.79
N VAL A 157 32.27 8.88 -8.67
CA VAL A 157 33.54 9.57 -8.83
C VAL A 157 34.41 8.79 -9.82
N GLY A 158 35.16 9.51 -10.66
CA GLY A 158 36.08 8.94 -11.65
C GLY A 158 35.49 8.75 -13.05
N LEU A 159 34.23 9.16 -13.27
CA LEU A 159 33.57 9.09 -14.57
C LEU A 159 33.41 10.49 -15.19
N ARG A 160 34.18 10.76 -16.25
CA ARG A 160 34.26 12.09 -16.89
C ARG A 160 33.15 12.38 -17.88
N ALA A 161 32.71 11.36 -18.60
CA ALA A 161 31.70 11.52 -19.63
C ALA A 161 30.91 10.24 -19.80
N ALA A 162 29.59 10.39 -19.84
CA ALA A 162 28.66 9.36 -20.26
C ALA A 162 27.49 10.03 -20.99
N PRO A 163 26.81 9.32 -21.90
CA PRO A 163 25.50 9.73 -22.37
C PRO A 163 24.52 9.89 -21.20
N GLU A 164 23.52 10.75 -21.36
CA GLU A 164 22.47 10.92 -20.35
C GLU A 164 21.52 9.71 -20.36
N GLY A 165 21.18 9.20 -19.18
CA GLY A 165 20.16 8.16 -19.01
C GLY A 165 20.54 6.78 -19.53
N VAL A 166 21.79 6.33 -19.32
CA VAL A 166 22.23 5.00 -19.76
C VAL A 166 21.72 3.92 -18.80
N GLU A 167 20.93 2.98 -19.28
CA GLU A 167 20.51 1.80 -18.52
C GLU A 167 21.67 0.78 -18.48
N LEU A 168 22.02 0.33 -17.27
CA LEU A 168 23.18 -0.54 -16.99
C LEU A 168 22.77 -1.97 -16.57
N GLY A 169 21.49 -2.30 -16.70
CA GLY A 169 20.85 -3.53 -16.26
C GLY A 169 20.24 -3.44 -14.87
N GLY A 170 19.19 -4.24 -14.64
CA GLY A 170 18.56 -4.38 -13.33
C GLY A 170 17.84 -3.11 -12.84
N GLY A 171 17.45 -2.22 -13.76
CA GLY A 171 16.79 -0.97 -13.42
C GLY A 171 17.73 0.13 -12.92
N VAL A 172 19.05 -0.09 -13.01
CA VAL A 172 20.06 0.92 -12.70
C VAL A 172 20.26 1.82 -13.90
N VAL A 173 20.08 3.11 -13.71
CA VAL A 173 20.30 4.14 -14.72
C VAL A 173 21.43 5.06 -14.28
N LEU A 174 22.39 5.27 -15.16
CA LEU A 174 23.42 6.28 -15.03
C LEU A 174 22.88 7.62 -15.53
N ARG A 175 22.94 8.64 -14.68
CA ARG A 175 22.49 10.01 -15.01
C ARG A 175 23.53 11.04 -14.62
N ARG A 176 23.52 12.17 -15.32
CA ARG A 176 24.18 13.37 -14.85
C ARG A 176 23.41 13.93 -13.65
N SER A 177 24.14 14.33 -12.62
CA SER A 177 23.55 14.86 -11.39
C SER A 177 24.47 15.92 -10.78
N ASP A 178 23.85 16.89 -10.11
CA ASP A 178 24.53 17.96 -9.40
C ASP A 178 23.91 18.17 -8.01
N ALA A 179 24.54 19.00 -7.19
CA ALA A 179 24.09 19.25 -5.83
C ALA A 179 22.64 19.79 -5.76
N SER A 180 22.19 20.60 -6.73
CA SER A 180 20.81 21.08 -6.79
C SER A 180 19.80 19.98 -7.11
N THR A 181 20.13 19.12 -8.07
CA THR A 181 19.29 17.98 -8.48
C THR A 181 19.16 16.98 -7.32
N VAL A 182 20.26 16.73 -6.61
CA VAL A 182 20.26 15.93 -5.39
C VAL A 182 19.47 16.64 -4.29
N ALA A 183 19.59 17.95 -4.13
CA ALA A 183 18.84 18.69 -3.13
C ALA A 183 17.32 18.59 -3.31
N GLU A 184 16.85 18.61 -4.55
CA GLU A 184 15.44 18.49 -4.92
C GLU A 184 14.90 17.08 -4.69
N ARG A 185 15.63 16.05 -5.12
CA ARG A 185 15.16 14.65 -5.09
C ARG A 185 15.54 13.89 -3.81
N TRP A 186 16.66 14.26 -3.21
CA TRP A 186 17.35 13.62 -2.09
C TRP A 186 17.89 14.64 -1.06
N PRO A 187 17.02 15.45 -0.42
CA PRO A 187 17.45 16.46 0.55
C PRO A 187 18.46 15.97 1.60
N GLU A 188 18.32 14.73 2.09
CA GLU A 188 19.21 14.17 3.14
C GLU A 188 20.57 13.73 2.58
N GLY A 189 20.67 13.51 1.27
CA GLY A 189 21.90 13.09 0.60
C GLY A 189 22.91 14.21 0.41
N GLN A 190 22.49 15.47 0.51
CA GLN A 190 23.34 16.63 0.26
C GLN A 190 24.61 16.64 1.13
N ALA A 191 24.49 16.32 2.41
CA ALA A 191 25.61 16.36 3.36
C ALA A 191 26.66 15.26 3.13
N LEU A 192 26.34 14.28 2.28
CA LEU A 192 27.12 13.06 2.07
C LEU A 192 27.63 12.95 0.63
N LEU A 193 27.42 14.00 -0.18
CA LEU A 193 27.98 14.07 -1.53
C LEU A 193 29.52 14.19 -1.48
N PRO A 194 30.22 13.62 -2.48
CA PRO A 194 31.64 13.88 -2.66
C PRO A 194 31.92 15.38 -2.75
N GLU A 195 33.08 15.80 -2.25
CA GLU A 195 33.51 17.19 -2.38
C GLU A 195 33.44 17.63 -3.85
N ARG A 196 32.94 18.84 -4.12
CA ARG A 196 32.85 19.40 -5.49
C ARG A 196 32.00 18.54 -6.47
N PHE A 197 31.08 17.72 -5.98
CA PHE A 197 30.11 17.01 -6.81
C PHE A 197 29.27 17.97 -7.67
N GLY A 198 29.04 17.60 -8.93
CA GLY A 198 28.42 18.43 -9.97
C GLY A 198 29.38 19.44 -10.62
N VAL A 199 30.49 19.79 -9.96
CA VAL A 199 31.44 20.81 -10.42
C VAL A 199 32.63 20.17 -11.15
N ASP A 200 33.30 19.21 -10.50
CA ASP A 200 34.48 18.58 -11.09
C ASP A 200 34.07 17.59 -12.20
N PRO A 201 34.76 17.55 -13.36
CA PRO A 201 34.33 16.76 -14.52
C PRO A 201 34.14 15.27 -14.25
N ASP A 202 34.89 14.70 -13.31
CA ASP A 202 34.81 13.30 -12.92
C ASP A 202 33.82 13.01 -11.77
N ARG A 203 33.06 14.03 -11.33
CA ARG A 203 32.10 13.97 -10.21
C ARG A 203 30.73 14.52 -10.60
N GLN A 204 30.29 14.28 -11.83
CA GLN A 204 29.02 14.83 -12.36
C GLN A 204 27.95 13.77 -12.59
N HIS A 205 28.15 12.53 -12.14
CA HIS A 205 27.26 11.42 -12.46
C HIS A 205 26.83 10.68 -11.21
N ALA A 206 25.67 10.06 -11.27
CA ALA A 206 25.13 9.21 -10.23
C ALA A 206 24.47 7.96 -10.83
N LEU A 207 24.33 6.93 -10.02
CA LEU A 207 23.48 5.79 -10.32
C LEU A 207 22.15 5.97 -9.60
N GLU A 208 21.07 5.76 -10.33
CA GLU A 208 19.70 5.87 -9.84
C GLU A 208 18.92 4.59 -10.15
N ILE A 209 18.00 4.23 -9.27
CA ILE A 209 16.97 3.22 -9.51
C ILE A 209 15.64 3.91 -9.21
N ASP A 210 14.71 3.92 -10.17
CA ASP A 210 13.33 4.37 -9.97
C ASP A 210 12.39 3.26 -10.42
N LEU A 211 11.63 2.69 -9.47
CA LEU A 211 10.75 1.55 -9.71
C LEU A 211 9.37 1.78 -9.10
N ALA A 212 8.35 1.33 -9.80
CA ALA A 212 7.04 1.12 -9.20
C ALA A 212 6.98 -0.34 -8.72
N LEU A 213 7.07 -0.54 -7.41
CA LEU A 213 6.94 -1.86 -6.80
C LEU A 213 5.46 -2.24 -6.70
N ASP A 214 5.13 -3.44 -7.16
CA ASP A 214 3.80 -4.00 -6.98
C ASP A 214 3.63 -4.48 -5.53
N ARG A 215 2.76 -3.79 -4.80
CA ARG A 215 2.46 -4.06 -3.40
C ARG A 215 1.70 -5.38 -3.22
N ALA A 216 0.90 -5.80 -4.20
CA ALA A 216 0.21 -7.10 -4.21
C ALA A 216 1.13 -8.27 -4.48
N ALA A 217 2.08 -8.11 -5.39
CA ALA A 217 3.06 -9.15 -5.72
C ALA A 217 4.06 -9.37 -4.57
N GLY A 218 4.06 -8.47 -3.57
CA GLY A 218 5.01 -8.44 -2.46
C GLY A 218 6.43 -8.32 -3.01
N GLU A 219 6.59 -7.54 -4.07
CA GLU A 219 7.89 -7.22 -4.63
C GLU A 219 8.71 -6.50 -3.56
N ALA A 220 9.76 -7.18 -3.11
CA ALA A 220 10.72 -6.56 -2.23
C ALA A 220 11.50 -5.50 -3.01
N PRO A 221 11.86 -4.37 -2.38
CA PRO A 221 12.83 -3.46 -2.96
C PRO A 221 14.09 -4.21 -3.37
N PRO A 222 14.68 -3.88 -4.53
CA PRO A 222 15.90 -4.53 -4.98
C PRO A 222 17.05 -4.27 -3.99
N ASP A 223 18.04 -5.16 -4.00
CA ASP A 223 19.31 -4.90 -3.31
C ASP A 223 20.09 -3.83 -4.07
N ALA A 224 19.84 -2.56 -3.74
CA ALA A 224 20.45 -1.41 -4.39
C ALA A 224 21.97 -1.41 -4.29
N VAL A 225 22.50 -1.80 -3.13
CA VAL A 225 23.94 -1.87 -2.88
C VAL A 225 24.57 -2.88 -3.82
N ALA A 226 24.02 -4.10 -3.91
CA ALA A 226 24.52 -5.11 -4.84
C ALA A 226 24.35 -4.70 -6.31
N ALA A 227 23.23 -4.04 -6.66
CA ALA A 227 22.98 -3.56 -8.02
C ALA A 227 24.00 -2.48 -8.43
N PHE A 228 24.21 -1.48 -7.59
CA PHE A 228 25.21 -0.43 -7.82
C PHE A 228 26.63 -0.96 -7.81
N ALA A 229 26.98 -1.90 -6.93
CA ALA A 229 28.29 -2.54 -6.94
C ALA A 229 28.57 -3.25 -8.27
N ARG A 230 27.59 -4.00 -8.80
CA ARG A 230 27.70 -4.62 -10.13
C ARG A 230 27.85 -3.59 -11.25
N ALA A 231 27.08 -2.51 -11.20
CA ALA A 231 27.17 -1.42 -12.18
C ALA A 231 28.55 -0.74 -12.15
N VAL A 232 29.12 -0.48 -10.97
CA VAL A 232 30.48 0.07 -10.82
C VAL A 232 31.52 -0.89 -11.40
N VAL A 233 31.41 -2.19 -11.15
CA VAL A 233 32.30 -3.20 -11.75
C VAL A 233 32.20 -3.17 -13.28
N ALA A 234 30.98 -3.14 -13.83
CA ALA A 234 30.77 -3.06 -15.27
C ALA A 234 31.39 -1.77 -15.87
N LEU A 235 31.19 -0.63 -15.23
CA LEU A 235 31.79 0.65 -15.65
C LEU A 235 33.34 0.58 -15.62
N ARG A 236 33.94 -0.03 -14.61
CA ARG A 236 35.40 -0.23 -14.54
C ARG A 236 35.90 -1.10 -15.70
N LEU A 237 35.19 -2.17 -16.03
CA LEU A 237 35.56 -3.07 -17.12
C LEU A 237 35.48 -2.37 -18.48
N VAL A 238 34.45 -1.55 -18.71
CA VAL A 238 34.24 -0.85 -19.98
C VAL A 238 35.19 0.34 -20.15
N THR A 239 35.40 1.12 -19.08
CA THR A 239 36.17 2.36 -19.15
C THR A 239 37.67 2.17 -18.93
N GLY A 240 38.09 1.06 -18.31
CA GLY A 240 39.45 0.87 -17.81
C GLY A 240 39.84 1.85 -16.70
N GLY A 241 38.89 2.64 -16.18
CA GLY A 241 39.12 3.73 -15.25
C GLY A 241 38.82 3.36 -13.80
N ALA A 242 39.39 4.13 -12.87
CA ALA A 242 39.10 4.04 -11.45
C ALA A 242 37.75 4.71 -11.12
N VAL A 243 36.65 4.05 -11.45
CA VAL A 243 35.28 4.49 -11.11
C VAL A 243 34.93 4.02 -9.71
N THR A 244 34.35 4.87 -8.86
CA THR A 244 33.82 4.47 -7.56
C THR A 244 32.45 5.09 -7.30
N ALA A 245 31.63 4.40 -6.52
CA ALA A 245 30.44 4.98 -5.93
C ALA A 245 30.77 5.57 -4.54
N GLY A 246 29.96 6.51 -4.08
CA GLY A 246 30.00 7.01 -2.70
C GLY A 246 29.81 5.88 -1.67
N PRO A 247 30.23 6.08 -0.41
CA PRO A 247 30.20 5.05 0.62
C PRO A 247 28.80 4.70 1.13
N ILE A 248 27.77 5.41 0.64
CA ILE A 248 26.42 5.36 1.17
C ILE A 248 25.44 5.30 0.01
N VAL A 249 24.47 4.39 0.12
CA VAL A 249 23.32 4.32 -0.77
C VAL A 249 22.09 4.90 -0.05
N PHE A 250 21.38 5.78 -0.75
CA PHE A 250 20.12 6.34 -0.28
C PHE A 250 18.97 5.54 -0.86
N GLU A 251 18.00 5.15 -0.03
CA GLU A 251 16.81 4.42 -0.44
C GLU A 251 15.53 5.09 0.10
N ARG A 252 14.48 5.13 -0.72
CA ARG A 252 13.15 5.60 -0.33
C ARG A 252 12.08 4.65 -0.85
N VAL A 253 11.01 4.49 -0.08
CA VAL A 253 9.77 3.80 -0.49
C VAL A 253 8.60 4.71 -0.17
N ASP A 254 7.76 5.03 -1.14
CA ASP A 254 6.59 5.89 -1.01
C ASP A 254 6.92 7.27 -0.42
N TRP A 255 8.10 7.79 -0.76
CA TRP A 255 8.64 9.05 -0.23
C TRP A 255 8.87 9.07 1.30
N SER A 256 8.71 7.92 1.97
CA SER A 256 9.13 7.69 3.34
C SER A 256 10.55 7.11 3.39
N HIS A 257 11.37 7.56 4.35
CA HIS A 257 12.77 7.15 4.45
C HIS A 257 12.90 5.66 4.76
N ARG A 258 13.77 4.96 4.01
CA ARG A 258 14.32 3.68 4.42
C ARG A 258 15.77 3.90 4.83
N ALA A 259 16.18 3.32 5.94
CA ALA A 259 17.45 3.60 6.61
C ALA A 259 18.68 3.69 5.67
N VAL A 260 19.63 4.55 6.05
CA VAL A 260 20.97 4.66 5.43
C VAL A 260 21.71 3.32 5.61
N ARG A 261 22.17 2.72 4.50
CA ARG A 261 23.00 1.50 4.51
C ARG A 261 24.41 1.84 4.04
N ALA A 262 25.40 1.43 4.83
CA ALA A 262 26.83 1.50 4.51
C ALA A 262 27.29 0.18 3.89
#